data_AF-A0A482V135-F1
#
_entry.id   AF-A0A482V135-F1
#
_cell.length_a   1.000
_cell.length_b   1.000
_cell.length_c   1.000
_cell.angle_alpha   90.00
_cell.angle_beta   90.00
_cell.angle_gamma   90.00
#
_symmetry.space_group_name_H-M   'P 1'
#
loop_
_entity.id
_entity.type
_entity.pdbx_description
1 polymer ?
#
loop_
_entity_poly.entity_id
_entity_poly.type
_entity_poly.pdbx_seq_one_letter_code
_entity_poly.pdbx_strand_id
1 'polypeptide(L)'
;MLVQLPLPPHISEPAVLHRILPDKDVDGLHPLNVAQLANTKTHAPGRSSWSFDAIDFHVSCTPQGCIELLDRSGVVIEGEAC
;
A
#
# COMPACT_ATOMS: atom_id res chain seq x y z
N MET A 1 1.99 14.10 0.68
CA MET A 1 0.90 14.71 1.48
C MET A 1 0.28 13.57 2.27
N LEU A 2 0.03 13.79 3.57
CA LEU A 2 -0.49 12.77 4.47
C LEU A 2 -1.65 13.36 5.29
N VAL A 3 -2.66 12.56 5.60
CA VAL A 3 -3.84 12.98 6.39
C VAL A 3 -3.97 12.05 7.59
N GLN A 4 -3.83 12.59 8.80
CA GLN A 4 -3.97 11.81 10.03
C GLN A 4 -5.44 11.45 10.28
N LEU A 5 -5.69 10.16 10.54
CA LEU A 5 -7.00 9.59 10.85
C LEU A 5 -7.08 9.14 12.33
N PRO A 6 -8.28 9.09 12.95
CA PRO A 6 -9.57 9.45 12.38
C PRO A 6 -9.77 10.97 12.30
N LEU A 7 -10.60 11.41 11.34
CA LEU A 7 -11.01 12.81 11.25
C LEU A 7 -12.11 13.13 12.28
N PRO A 8 -12.31 14.42 12.63
CA PRO A 8 -13.47 14.86 13.39
C PRO A 8 -14.78 14.36 12.75
N PRO A 9 -15.81 13.99 13.55
CA PRO A 9 -16.98 13.26 13.07
C PRO A 9 -17.87 14.01 12.06
N HIS A 10 -17.70 15.33 11.95
CA HIS A 10 -18.42 16.16 10.97
C HIS A 10 -17.69 16.26 9.62
N ILE A 11 -16.51 15.68 9.48
CA ILE A 11 -15.72 15.66 8.25
C ILE A 11 -15.78 14.25 7.66
N SER A 12 -16.15 14.17 6.38
CA SER A 12 -16.18 12.91 5.65
C SER A 12 -14.75 12.50 5.25
N GLU A 13 -14.22 11.44 5.87
CA GLU A 13 -12.94 10.83 5.49
C GLU A 13 -12.88 10.42 4.01
N PRO A 14 -13.90 9.75 3.43
CA PRO A 14 -13.90 9.45 2.00
C PRO A 14 -13.76 10.70 1.13
N ALA A 15 -14.46 11.79 1.46
CA ALA A 15 -14.39 13.03 0.69
C ALA A 15 -13.00 13.68 0.75
N VAL A 16 -12.33 13.59 1.91
CA VAL A 16 -10.96 14.11 2.07
C VAL A 16 -9.97 13.27 1.28
N LEU A 17 -10.02 11.94 1.41
CA LEU A 17 -9.12 11.03 0.70
C LEU A 17 -9.27 11.15 -0.83
N HIS A 18 -10.48 11.29 -1.35
CA HIS A 18 -10.74 11.49 -2.79
C HIS A 18 -10.19 12.82 -3.35
N ARG A 19 -9.86 13.78 -2.49
CA ARG A 19 -9.34 15.10 -2.89
C ARG A 19 -7.81 15.16 -2.89
N ILE A 20 -7.16 14.13 -2.34
CA ILE A 20 -5.71 13.97 -2.39
C ILE A 20 -5.34 13.59 -3.83
N LEU A 21 -4.35 14.26 -4.41
CA LEU A 21 -3.83 13.83 -5.72
C LEU A 21 -3.12 12.47 -5.55
N PRO A 22 -3.43 11.44 -6.36
CA PRO A 22 -2.83 10.12 -6.24
C PRO A 22 -1.30 10.14 -6.17
N ASP A 23 -0.66 10.94 -7.01
CA ASP A 23 0.81 11.07 -7.08
C ASP A 23 1.44 11.68 -5.82
N LYS A 24 0.63 12.34 -4.98
CA LYS A 24 1.05 12.98 -3.73
C LYS A 24 0.56 12.23 -2.49
N ASP A 25 -0.13 11.11 -2.65
CA ASP A 25 -0.71 10.31 -1.58
C ASP A 25 0.33 9.37 -0.96
N VAL A 26 1.20 9.92 -0.10
CA VAL A 26 2.31 9.15 0.50
C VAL A 26 1.80 8.04 1.44
N ASP A 27 0.57 8.15 1.94
CA ASP A 27 -0.04 7.11 2.77
C ASP A 27 -0.65 5.97 1.95
N GLY A 28 -0.76 6.08 0.62
CA GLY A 28 -1.34 5.07 -0.25
C GLY A 28 -2.83 4.76 0.03
N LEU A 29 -3.55 5.72 0.64
CA LEU A 29 -4.97 5.55 1.04
C LEU A 29 -5.96 6.12 0.02
N HIS A 30 -5.48 6.81 -1.01
CA HIS A 30 -6.33 7.28 -2.09
C HIS A 30 -6.99 6.07 -2.78
N PRO A 31 -8.30 6.10 -3.06
CA PRO A 31 -9.01 4.95 -3.64
C PRO A 31 -8.39 4.38 -4.92
N LEU A 32 -7.80 5.24 -5.78
CA LEU A 32 -7.07 4.80 -6.97
C LEU A 32 -5.78 4.02 -6.65
N ASN A 33 -5.02 4.40 -5.62
CA ASN A 33 -3.80 3.70 -5.23
C ASN A 33 -4.13 2.34 -4.61
N VAL A 34 -5.17 2.29 -3.77
CA VAL A 34 -5.72 1.05 -3.22
C VAL A 34 -6.22 0.12 -4.34
N ALA A 35 -6.93 0.66 -5.33
CA ALA A 35 -7.41 -0.12 -6.47
C ALA A 35 -6.25 -0.62 -7.36
N GLN A 36 -5.20 0.18 -7.55
CA GLN A 36 -4.00 -0.25 -8.28
C GLN A 36 -3.32 -1.40 -7.55
N LEU A 37 -3.13 -1.30 -6.23
CA LEU A 37 -2.55 -2.38 -5.42
C LEU A 37 -3.36 -3.67 -5.54
N ALA A 38 -4.69 -3.60 -5.41
CA ALA A 38 -5.57 -4.77 -5.50
C ALA A 38 -5.55 -5.45 -6.88
N ASN A 39 -5.30 -4.69 -7.95
CA ASN A 39 -5.21 -5.20 -9.31
C ASN A 39 -3.78 -5.56 -9.74
N THR A 40 -2.77 -5.22 -8.93
CA THR A 40 -1.37 -5.49 -9.25
C THR A 40 -1.11 -6.98 -9.10
N LYS A 41 -0.69 -7.61 -10.20
CA LYS A 41 -0.18 -8.99 -10.18
C LYS A 41 1.27 -8.95 -9.71
N THR A 42 1.47 -8.93 -8.40
CA THR A 42 2.81 -8.87 -7.77
C THR A 42 3.61 -10.19 -7.90
N HIS A 43 2.99 -11.26 -8.39
CA HIS A 43 3.65 -12.54 -8.62
C HIS A 43 4.06 -12.68 -10.10
N ALA A 44 5.22 -12.14 -10.46
CA ALA A 44 5.96 -12.64 -11.61
C ALA A 44 6.68 -13.94 -11.18
N PRO A 45 6.45 -15.10 -11.82
CA PRO A 45 7.09 -16.34 -11.44
C PRO A 45 8.61 -16.21 -11.54
N GLY A 46 9.32 -16.53 -10.45
CA GLY A 46 10.78 -16.51 -10.38
C GLY A 46 11.41 -15.23 -9.84
N ARG A 47 10.63 -14.25 -9.34
CA ARG A 47 11.16 -13.13 -8.56
C ARG A 47 10.93 -13.37 -7.07
N SER A 48 11.94 -13.92 -6.41
CA SER A 48 11.99 -14.15 -4.95
C SER A 48 12.15 -12.86 -4.12
N SER A 49 11.83 -11.69 -4.69
CA SER A 49 12.02 -10.40 -4.03
C SER A 49 10.86 -9.50 -4.44
N TRP A 50 9.91 -9.35 -3.52
CA TRP A 50 9.03 -8.18 -3.51
C TRP A 50 9.93 -6.95 -3.51
N SER A 51 9.74 -6.05 -4.47
CA SER A 51 10.46 -4.78 -4.53
C SER A 51 9.45 -3.69 -4.84
N PHE A 52 9.37 -2.71 -3.93
CA PHE A 52 8.58 -1.50 -4.10
C PHE A 52 9.16 -0.58 -5.19
N ASP A 53 10.39 -0.82 -5.66
CA ASP A 53 11.02 -0.03 -6.73
C ASP A 53 10.35 -0.27 -8.10
N ALA A 54 9.63 -1.38 -8.24
CA ALA A 54 8.90 -1.72 -9.46
C ALA A 54 7.45 -1.20 -9.47
N ILE A 55 7.01 -0.53 -8.40
CA ILE A 55 5.66 0.00 -8.25
C ILE A 55 5.68 1.51 -8.56
N ASP A 56 4.85 1.94 -9.51
CA ASP A 56 4.77 3.33 -9.98
C ASP A 56 3.69 4.17 -9.28
N PHE A 57 3.09 3.64 -8.21
CA PHE A 57 2.09 4.29 -7.36
C PHE A 57 2.41 4.12 -5.87
N HIS A 58 1.81 4.94 -5.01
CA HIS A 58 2.04 4.86 -3.57
C HIS A 58 1.30 3.66 -2.95
N VAL A 59 1.99 2.91 -2.10
CA VAL A 59 1.42 1.78 -1.35
C VAL A 59 1.23 2.20 0.11
N SER A 60 0.23 1.62 0.76
CA SER A 60 0.00 1.92 2.17
C SER A 60 1.19 1.49 3.05
N CYS A 61 1.66 2.44 3.86
CA CYS A 61 2.92 2.32 4.58
C CYS A 61 2.92 1.20 5.63
N THR A 62 1.76 0.89 6.23
CA THR A 62 1.62 -0.16 7.24
C THR A 62 1.79 -1.58 6.66
N PRO A 63 0.98 -2.04 5.68
CA PRO A 63 1.21 -3.34 5.08
C PRO A 63 2.56 -3.42 4.35
N GLN A 64 3.04 -2.32 3.75
CA GLN A 64 4.41 -2.25 3.22
C GLN A 64 5.46 -2.56 4.30
N GLY A 65 5.33 -1.95 5.48
CA GLY A 65 6.21 -2.24 6.62
C GLY A 65 6.12 -3.68 7.10
N CYS A 66 4.93 -4.28 7.12
CA CYS A 66 4.77 -5.70 7.47
C CYS A 66 5.53 -6.62 6.50
N ILE A 67 5.44 -6.38 5.18
CA ILE A 67 6.17 -7.16 4.17
C ILE A 67 7.68 -6.98 4.33
N GLU A 68 8.16 -5.75 4.50
CA GLU A 68 9.58 -5.46 4.73
C GLU A 68 10.13 -6.16 5.99
N LEU A 69 9.33 -6.25 7.06
CA LEU A 69 9.72 -6.96 8.28
C LEU A 69 9.83 -8.47 8.05
N LEU A 70 8.92 -9.06 7.27
CA LEU A 70 8.96 -10.49 6.91
C LEU A 70 10.20 -10.80 6.06
N ASP A 71 10.47 -9.96 5.05
CA ASP A 71 11.64 -10.08 4.17
C ASP A 71 12.95 -9.98 4.96
N ARG A 72 13.10 -8.97 5.84
CA ARG A 72 14.29 -8.81 6.70
C ARG A 72 14.46 -9.95 7.69
N SER A 73 13.37 -10.60 8.08
CA SER A 73 13.40 -11.75 9.00
C SER A 73 13.68 -13.07 8.27
N GLY A 74 13.77 -13.06 6.94
CA GLY A 74 13.97 -14.27 6.12
C GLY A 74 12.77 -15.20 6.11
N VAL A 75 11.56 -14.69 6.39
CA VAL A 75 10.32 -15.47 6.37
C VAL A 75 9.85 -15.63 4.93
N VAL A 76 9.80 -16.88 4.46
CA VAL A 76 9.23 -17.19 3.15
C VAL A 76 7.71 -17.21 3.28
N ILE A 77 7.04 -16.36 2.52
CA ILE A 77 5.57 -16.24 2.51
C ILE A 77 4.92 -17.00 1.35
N GLU A 78 5.69 -17.36 0.32
CA GLU A 78 5.15 -18.02 -0.87
C GLU A 78 4.75 -19.46 -0.56
N GLY A 79 3.47 -19.79 -0.79
CA GLY A 79 2.91 -21.11 -0.51
C GLY A 79 2.47 -21.33 0.94
N GLU A 80 2.72 -20.37 1.82
CA GLU A 80 2.27 -20.41 3.21
C GLU A 80 0.82 -19.89 3.34
N ALA A 81 0.08 -20.42 4.31
CA ALA A 81 -1.25 -19.92 4.66
C ALA A 81 -1.12 -18.69 5.56
N CYS A 82 -1.77 -17.59 5.18
CA CYS A 82 -1.88 -16.38 5.98
C CYS A 82 -3.03 -16.45 7.00
#